data_AF-A0A2I0NVV8-F1
#
_entry.id   AF-A0A2I0NVV8-F1
#
_cell.length_a   1.000
_cell.length_b   1.000
_cell.length_c   1.000
_cell.angle_alpha   90.00
_cell.angle_beta   90.00
_cell.angle_gamma   90.00
#
_symmetry.space_group_name_H-M   'P 1'
#
loop_
_entity.id
_entity.type
_entity.pdbx_description
1 polymer ?
#
loop_
_entity_poly.entity_id
_entity_poly.type
_entity_poly.pdbx_seq_one_letter_code
_entity_poly.pdbx_strand_id
1 'polypeptide(L)'
;MKNLTGIPHLELKPVIEMDQNGKITYYNDAAINAMIRYGTRGSLEEFFPEDLPEILARMGEADTDSIFRNVQMGTATFRLHITLSAQFRIARLSAVNANEI
;
A
#
# COMPACT_ATOMS: atom_id res chain seq x y z
N MET A 1 12.46 -0.43 -33.88
CA MET A 1 11.82 -0.10 -32.59
C MET A 1 10.44 -0.74 -32.58
N LYS A 2 10.20 -1.72 -31.70
CA LYS A 2 9.03 -2.61 -31.77
C LYS A 2 8.15 -2.40 -30.52
N ASN A 3 6.88 -2.11 -30.80
CA ASN A 3 5.67 -2.21 -29.98
C ASN A 3 5.43 -1.23 -28.81
N LEU A 4 4.64 -0.20 -29.11
CA LEU A 4 3.70 0.50 -28.21
C LEU A 4 2.35 -0.26 -28.22
N THR A 5 2.33 -1.50 -27.75
CA THR A 5 1.10 -2.29 -27.52
C THR A 5 1.00 -2.49 -26.01
N GLY A 6 -0.07 -2.19 -25.29
CA GLY A 6 -1.43 -1.76 -25.59
C GLY A 6 -2.16 -1.81 -24.23
N ILE A 7 -3.06 -0.85 -23.97
CA ILE A 7 -3.84 -0.69 -22.73
C ILE A 7 -2.94 -0.46 -21.49
N PRO A 8 -2.95 0.73 -20.85
CA PRO A 8 -2.22 0.92 -19.61
C PRO A 8 -2.75 -0.12 -18.63
N HIS A 9 -1.88 -1.05 -18.22
CA HIS A 9 -2.24 -2.04 -17.24
C HIS A 9 -2.80 -1.29 -16.04
N LEU A 10 -4.04 -1.60 -15.69
CA LEU A 10 -4.57 -1.51 -14.33
C LEU A 10 -3.39 -1.64 -13.36
N GLU A 11 -3.15 -0.66 -12.49
CA GLU A 11 -2.09 -0.70 -11.49
C GLU A 11 -2.00 -2.12 -10.89
N LEU A 12 -0.98 -2.90 -11.28
CA LEU A 12 -0.89 -4.33 -10.96
C LEU A 12 -0.71 -4.57 -9.46
N LYS A 13 -0.30 -3.52 -8.74
CA LYS A 13 0.09 -3.59 -7.35
C LYS A 13 -1.07 -3.12 -6.47
N PRO A 14 -1.35 -3.81 -5.36
CA PRO A 14 -2.23 -3.30 -4.33
C PRO A 14 -1.84 -1.88 -3.91
N VAL A 15 -2.79 -0.95 -3.94
CA VAL A 15 -2.64 0.40 -3.43
C VAL A 15 -3.77 0.70 -2.46
N ILE A 16 -3.41 1.21 -1.28
CA ILE A 16 -4.33 1.75 -0.28
C ILE A 16 -3.87 3.15 0.08
N GLU A 17 -4.81 4.08 0.17
CA GLU A 17 -4.58 5.43 0.69
C GLU A 17 -5.43 5.67 1.92
N MET A 18 -4.89 6.44 2.85
CA MET A 18 -5.54 6.79 4.10
C MET A 18 -5.21 8.20 4.54
N ASP A 19 -6.09 8.78 5.36
CA ASP A 19 -5.85 10.07 6.01
C ASP A 19 -4.85 9.95 7.18
N GLN A 20 -4.50 11.08 7.80
CA GLN A 20 -3.56 11.10 8.93
C GLN A 20 -4.05 10.34 10.19
N ASN A 21 -5.33 9.93 10.24
CA ASN A 21 -5.89 9.15 11.34
C ASN A 21 -5.94 7.65 11.01
N GLY A 22 -5.42 7.24 9.85
CA GLY A 22 -5.45 5.85 9.39
C GLY A 22 -6.77 5.42 8.78
N LYS A 23 -7.69 6.35 8.53
CA LYS A 23 -8.95 6.03 7.85
C LYS A 23 -8.69 5.87 6.36
N ILE A 24 -9.04 4.71 5.81
CA ILE A 24 -8.94 4.44 4.36
C ILE A 24 -9.81 5.45 3.59
N THR A 25 -9.18 6.17 2.66
CA THR A 25 -9.83 7.14 1.77
C THR A 25 -9.92 6.64 0.34
N TYR A 26 -9.03 5.71 -0.06
CA TYR A 26 -9.03 5.06 -1.36
C TYR A 26 -8.35 3.69 -1.31
N TYR A 27 -8.75 2.80 -2.22
CA TYR A 27 -8.06 1.56 -2.53
C TYR A 27 -8.35 1.15 -3.98
N ASN A 28 -7.44 0.41 -4.61
CA ASN A 28 -7.64 -0.13 -5.96
C ASN A 28 -8.12 -1.60 -5.95
N ASP A 29 -8.53 -2.09 -7.12
CA ASP A 29 -8.99 -3.47 -7.29
C ASP A 29 -7.90 -4.50 -6.96
N ALA A 30 -6.63 -4.17 -7.21
CA ALA A 30 -5.51 -5.05 -6.88
C ALA A 30 -5.40 -5.29 -5.36
N ALA A 31 -5.70 -4.29 -4.53
CA ALA A 31 -5.72 -4.44 -3.08
C ALA A 31 -6.86 -5.36 -2.61
N ILE A 32 -8.05 -5.21 -3.19
CA ILE A 32 -9.17 -6.11 -2.93
C ILE A 32 -8.85 -7.54 -3.37
N ASN A 33 -8.30 -7.72 -4.57
CA ASN A 33 -7.93 -9.03 -5.10
C ASN A 33 -6.87 -9.72 -4.24
N ALA A 34 -5.86 -8.97 -3.77
CA ALA A 34 -4.84 -9.49 -2.87
C ALA A 34 -5.43 -9.87 -1.50
N MET A 35 -6.28 -9.02 -0.93
CA MET A 35 -7.00 -9.32 0.32
C MET A 35 -7.86 -10.59 0.20
N ILE A 36 -8.60 -10.75 -0.90
CA ILE A 36 -9.42 -11.96 -1.13
C ILE A 36 -8.53 -13.20 -1.29
N ARG A 37 -7.40 -13.08 -1.98
CA ARG A 37 -6.53 -14.21 -2.32
C ARG A 37 -5.66 -14.69 -1.15
N TYR A 38 -5.17 -13.76 -0.34
CA TYR A 38 -4.17 -14.04 0.69
C TYR A 38 -4.64 -13.69 2.11
N GLY A 39 -5.62 -12.80 2.24
CA GLY A 39 -6.15 -12.36 3.52
C GLY A 39 -6.89 -13.47 4.25
N THR A 40 -6.91 -13.34 5.57
CA THR A 40 -7.57 -14.28 6.48
C THR A 40 -8.70 -13.63 7.27
N ARG A 41 -8.66 -12.30 7.39
CA ARG A 41 -9.64 -11.49 8.11
C ARG A 41 -10.66 -10.87 7.17
N GLY A 42 -10.35 -10.81 5.87
CA GLY A 42 -11.21 -10.19 4.86
C GLY A 42 -11.28 -8.67 5.02
N SER A 43 -10.21 -8.06 5.53
CA SER A 43 -10.10 -6.62 5.75
C SER A 43 -8.83 -6.07 5.10
N LEU A 44 -8.93 -4.88 4.49
CA LEU A 44 -7.78 -4.16 3.95
C LEU A 44 -6.79 -3.72 5.04
N GLU A 45 -7.23 -3.70 6.31
CA GLU A 45 -6.35 -3.45 7.45
C GLU A 45 -5.28 -4.55 7.62
N GLU A 46 -5.42 -5.71 6.97
CA GLU A 46 -4.34 -6.71 6.89
C GLU A 46 -3.09 -6.20 6.14
N PHE A 47 -3.18 -5.07 5.42
CA PHE A 47 -2.02 -4.38 4.86
C PHE A 47 -1.37 -3.41 5.85
N PHE A 48 -1.93 -3.17 7.03
CA PHE A 48 -1.40 -2.14 7.91
C PHE A 48 -0.19 -2.68 8.66
N PRO A 49 0.97 -2.00 8.58
CA PRO A 49 2.10 -2.35 9.43
C PRO A 49 1.77 -2.05 10.89
N GLU A 50 2.41 -2.77 11.81
CA GLU A 50 2.17 -2.59 13.25
C GLU A 50 2.51 -1.17 13.73
N ASP A 51 3.50 -0.54 13.11
CA ASP A 51 3.96 0.81 13.40
C ASP A 51 3.29 1.90 12.52
N LEU A 52 2.11 1.61 11.97
CA LEU A 52 1.36 2.59 11.17
C LEU A 52 1.08 3.90 11.93
N PRO A 53 0.66 3.91 13.22
CA PRO A 53 0.44 5.17 13.94
C PRO A 53 1.68 6.07 13.99
N GLU A 54 2.86 5.47 14.22
CA GLU A 54 4.14 6.18 14.25
C GLU A 54 4.53 6.70 12.86
N ILE A 55 4.25 5.93 11.82
CA ILE A 55 4.44 6.37 10.43
C ILE A 55 3.55 7.59 10.13
N LEU A 56 2.26 7.53 10.47
CA LEU A 56 1.32 8.62 10.20
C LEU A 56 1.63 9.89 10.98
N ALA A 57 2.21 9.78 12.18
CA ALA A 57 2.65 10.92 12.98
C ALA A 57 3.68 11.81 12.26
N ARG A 58 4.42 11.24 11.28
CA ARG A 58 5.43 11.95 10.48
C ARG A 58 4.88 12.73 9.30
N MET A 59 3.57 12.67 9.03
CA MET A 59 2.94 13.28 7.84
C MET A 59 3.07 14.81 7.77
N GLY A 60 3.50 15.48 8.86
CA GLY A 60 3.79 16.92 8.88
C GLY A 60 5.27 17.30 8.66
N GLU A 61 6.16 16.32 8.51
CA GLU A 61 7.61 16.56 8.34
C GLU A 61 7.94 16.93 6.87
N ALA A 62 8.87 17.86 6.67
CA ALA A 62 9.17 18.45 5.36
C ALA A 62 9.92 17.51 4.39
N ASP A 63 10.41 16.37 4.87
CA ASP A 63 11.07 15.33 4.07
C ASP A 63 10.79 13.98 4.73
N THR A 64 9.88 13.19 4.16
CA THR A 64 9.73 11.80 4.55
C THR A 64 10.28 10.93 3.44
N ASP A 65 11.47 10.39 3.69
CA ASP A 65 12.07 9.28 2.95
C ASP A 65 11.04 8.20 2.63
N SER A 66 11.31 7.42 1.57
CA SER A 66 10.53 6.22 1.29
C SER A 66 10.58 5.25 2.47
N ILE A 67 9.43 5.01 3.11
CA ILE A 67 9.31 4.07 4.22
C ILE A 67 8.98 2.69 3.65
N PHE A 68 9.70 1.66 4.09
CA PHE A 68 9.42 0.28 3.69
C PHE A 68 9.05 -0.58 4.89
N ARG A 69 8.02 -1.39 4.76
CA ARG A 69 7.58 -2.35 5.79
C ARG A 69 7.26 -3.69 5.15
N ASN A 70 7.47 -4.77 5.88
CA ASN A 70 6.93 -6.06 5.49
C ASN A 70 5.69 -6.33 6.33
N VAL A 71 4.62 -6.79 5.70
CA VAL A 71 3.38 -7.16 6.39
C VAL A 71 3.01 -8.59 5.99
N GLN A 72 2.61 -9.36 6.99
CA GLN A 72 2.13 -10.73 6.80
C GLN A 72 0.62 -10.70 6.59
N MET A 73 0.17 -11.20 5.44
CA MET A 73 -1.24 -11.37 5.10
C MET A 73 -1.51 -12.84 4.85
N GLY A 74 -2.15 -13.50 5.82
CA GLY A 74 -2.27 -14.95 5.85
C GLY A 74 -0.91 -15.63 5.74
N THR A 75 -0.70 -16.39 4.66
CA THR A 75 0.58 -17.08 4.38
C THR A 75 1.52 -16.29 3.47
N ALA A 76 1.09 -15.16 2.92
CA ALA A 76 1.90 -14.33 2.04
C ALA A 76 2.56 -13.17 2.81
N THR A 77 3.79 -12.83 2.42
CA THR A 77 4.48 -11.63 2.90
C THR A 77 4.44 -10.57 1.81
N PHE A 78 4.00 -9.37 2.15
CA PHE A 78 4.00 -8.21 1.27
C PHE A 78 5.05 -7.20 1.71
N ARG A 79 5.85 -6.70 0.77
CA ARG A 79 6.68 -5.52 0.96
C ARG A 79 5.87 -4.29 0.60
N LEU A 80 5.67 -3.42 1.56
CA LEU A 80 5.04 -2.12 1.41
C LEU A 80 6.08 -1.05 1.14
N HIS A 81 5.76 -0.20 0.18
CA HIS A 81 6.35 1.12 0.02
C HIS A 81 5.32 2.15 0.47
N ILE A 82 5.67 2.89 1.51
CA ILE A 82 4.80 3.85 2.17
C ILE A 82 5.32 5.25 1.87
N THR A 83 4.47 6.05 1.23
CA THR A 83 4.76 7.46 0.91
C THR A 83 3.80 8.34 1.68
N LEU A 84 4.32 9.36 2.35
CA LEU A 84 3.52 10.36 3.06
C LEU A 84 3.49 11.65 2.24
N SER A 85 2.31 12.23 2.05
CA SER A 85 2.13 13.53 1.44
C SER A 85 1.61 14.53 2.46
N ALA A 86 2.48 15.42 2.93
CA ALA A 86 2.09 16.50 3.83
C ALA A 86 1.07 17.46 3.19
N GLN A 87 1.23 17.75 1.90
CA GLN A 87 0.34 18.64 1.14
C GLN A 87 -1.10 18.12 1.09
N PHE A 88 -1.28 16.83 0.82
CA PHE A 88 -2.60 16.23 0.67
C PHE A 88 -3.12 15.60 1.96
N ARG A 89 -2.27 15.47 3.00
CA ARG A 89 -2.53 14.72 4.22
C ARG A 89 -2.97 13.27 3.95
N ILE A 90 -2.23 12.62 3.05
CA ILE A 90 -2.49 11.25 2.63
C ILE A 90 -1.23 10.41 2.85
N ALA A 91 -1.41 9.22 3.40
CA ALA A 91 -0.44 8.14 3.32
C ALA A 91 -0.87 7.16 2.23
N ARG A 92 0.07 6.80 1.34
CA ARG A 92 -0.12 5.77 0.31
C ARG A 92 0.72 4.55 0.66
N LEU A 93 0.09 3.39 0.72
CA LEU A 93 0.69 2.06 0.87
C LEU A 93 0.62 1.35 -0.48
N SER A 94 1.76 1.13 -1.12
CA SER A 94 1.89 0.34 -2.34
C SER A 94 2.53 -1.01 -1.99
N ALA A 95 1.86 -2.13 -2.27
CA ALA A 95 2.36 -3.45 -1.89
C ALA A 95 2.92 -4.25 -3.07
N VAL A 96 3.92 -5.07 -2.80
CA VAL A 96 4.43 -6.10 -3.72
C VAL A 96 4.52 -7.40 -2.95
N ASN A 97 3.99 -8.49 -3.50
CA ASN A 97 4.15 -9.81 -2.90
C ASN A 97 5.64 -10.19 -2.95
N ALA A 98 6.23 -10.56 -1.82
CA ALA A 98 7.65 -10.89 -1.73
C ALA A 98 8.05 -12.08 -2.61
N ASN A 99 7.11 -12.96 -2.97
CA ASN A 99 7.33 -14.09 -3.88
C ASN A 99 7.28 -13.71 -5.37
N GLU A 100 6.93 -12.46 -5.70
CA GLU A 100 6.85 -11.93 -7.06
C GLU A 100 8.01 -10.94 -7.37
N ILE A 101 9.03 -10.88 -6.49
CA ILE A 101 10.22 -10.02 -6.60
C ILE A 101 11.40 -10.82 -7.18
#